data_AF-A0A7C3IM96-F1
#
_entry.id   AF-A0A7C3IM96-F1
#
_cell.length_a   1.000
_cell.length_b   1.000
_cell.length_c   1.000
_cell.angle_alpha   90.00
_cell.angle_beta   90.00
_cell.angle_gamma   90.00
#
_symmetry.space_group_name_H-M   'P 1'
#
loop_
_entity.id
_entity.type
_entity.pdbx_description
1 polymer ?
#
loop_
_entity_poly.entity_id
_entity_poly.type
_entity_poly.pdbx_seq_one_letter_code
_entity_poly.pdbx_strand_id
1 'polypeptide(L)'
;MSFILKNNPTIINIKLTNAGRKALAEGRLNFTKWAIGDSEIDYSFYNSINFNPFFANILRPKDANPNFIHFIKRNEFSESGDTIYTPLNSVPSVTSVIVNTATERGFFNSSGSTFTFKNDFTIVKQPDAMVDISTINGGYYMTLIKSPNYVANINEPQIGDYILVKWANPNISAGTVNFKVENVATLWYKIEDIISGTLANNNLLIKVDRNLPNFNNYVGSPIYSSVFIYPNSNNRLVSGDSIQNYYGKPYITDFVDESVLTFLENCNCSTVDVPVWNMSIVFTEEIAGVQVGNRNISQYYSSAFGGFIQYIQQLNPEIKKIGIIHYTNNSPSNQYGELLYESTPVLELPTIMWHKRTDGNIGLTLTSDASSRDILPNLNTVYHNLVDQDGNVVGKVFNDLKIFVIEDQELLFAMTYKSNRNWTLPEPIAGFNFTLCPTCSIEIDDDQVIVSGNTIIVNGVTGNIGSLFYKLTSGSVNIIQESNVFTGLSADTYQITVIDTGTPECQTEPVIKVIS
;
A
#
# COMPACT_ATOMS: atom_id res chain seq x y z
N MET A 1 14.15 -30.48 35.82
CA MET A 1 13.18 -31.18 36.69
C MET A 1 12.07 -30.20 37.01
N SER A 2 10.97 -30.26 36.27
CA SER A 2 9.79 -29.41 36.49
C SER A 2 8.82 -30.15 37.40
N PHE A 3 8.37 -29.51 38.48
CA PHE A 3 7.41 -30.08 39.40
C PHE A 3 6.04 -30.17 38.73
N ILE A 4 5.58 -31.39 38.43
CA ILE A 4 4.19 -31.65 38.07
C ILE A 4 3.34 -31.38 39.32
N LEU A 5 2.60 -30.28 39.32
CA LEU A 5 1.53 -30.04 40.28
C LEU A 5 0.46 -31.13 40.07
N LYS A 6 0.38 -32.06 41.03
CA LYS A 6 -0.53 -33.21 41.04
C LYS A 6 -1.97 -32.86 41.44
N ASN A 7 -2.35 -31.58 41.36
CA ASN A 7 -3.73 -31.15 41.49
C ASN A 7 -4.27 -31.00 40.07
N ASN A 8 -5.11 -31.94 39.63
CA ASN A 8 -6.02 -31.67 38.53
C ASN A 8 -7.02 -30.64 39.06
N PRO A 9 -6.98 -29.35 38.67
CA PRO A 9 -8.08 -28.47 39.01
C PRO A 9 -9.32 -29.06 38.33
N THR A 10 -10.40 -29.30 39.07
CA THR A 10 -11.70 -29.56 38.45
C THR A 10 -12.07 -28.30 37.69
N ILE A 11 -11.91 -28.32 36.37
CA ILE A 11 -12.21 -27.18 35.50
C ILE A 11 -13.71 -27.20 35.24
N ILE A 12 -14.43 -26.18 35.69
CA ILE A 12 -15.81 -25.93 35.33
C ILE A 12 -15.80 -24.94 34.17
N ASN A 13 -16.33 -25.34 33.01
CA ASN A 13 -16.52 -24.43 31.89
C ASN A 13 -17.85 -23.69 32.04
N ILE A 14 -17.82 -22.37 32.04
CA ILE A 14 -18.98 -21.50 32.24
C ILE A 14 -19.06 -20.48 31.10
N LYS A 15 -20.29 -20.23 30.64
CA LYS A 15 -20.58 -19.27 29.58
C LYS A 15 -21.44 -18.13 30.12
N LEU A 16 -21.15 -16.90 29.70
CA LEU A 16 -21.98 -15.74 30.01
C LEU A 16 -23.30 -15.81 29.22
N THR A 17 -24.42 -15.60 29.92
CA THR A 17 -25.74 -15.37 29.31
C THR A 17 -25.76 -14.02 28.57
N ASN A 18 -26.80 -13.78 27.77
CA ASN A 18 -27.01 -12.49 27.09
C ASN A 18 -26.94 -11.29 28.06
N ALA A 19 -27.49 -11.43 29.27
CA ALA A 19 -27.44 -10.38 30.28
C ALA A 19 -26.01 -10.16 30.80
N GLY A 20 -25.26 -11.25 31.03
CA GLY A 20 -23.85 -11.18 31.43
C GLY A 20 -22.97 -10.53 30.36
N ARG A 21 -23.17 -10.87 29.08
CA ARG A 21 -22.46 -10.25 27.95
C ARG A 21 -22.77 -8.76 27.82
N LYS A 22 -24.03 -8.36 28.01
CA LYS A 22 -24.42 -6.94 28.04
C LYS A 22 -23.73 -6.19 29.18
N ALA A 23 -23.76 -6.74 30.40
CA ALA A 23 -23.10 -6.12 31.54
C ALA A 23 -21.57 -6.02 31.36
N LEU A 24 -20.95 -7.01 30.69
CA LEU A 24 -19.54 -6.98 30.32
C LEU A 24 -19.26 -5.83 29.34
N ALA A 25 -20.04 -5.71 28.28
CA ALA A 25 -19.89 -4.65 27.27
C ALA A 25 -20.08 -3.25 27.86
N GLU A 26 -20.93 -3.11 28.87
CA GLU A 26 -21.15 -1.84 29.58
C GLU A 26 -20.09 -1.57 30.67
N GLY A 27 -19.12 -2.48 30.89
CA GLY A 27 -18.10 -2.35 31.94
C GLY A 27 -18.64 -2.53 33.37
N ARG A 28 -19.83 -3.12 33.52
CA ARG A 28 -20.56 -3.27 34.79
C ARG A 28 -20.57 -4.70 35.33
N LEU A 29 -19.88 -5.64 34.68
CA LEU A 29 -19.85 -7.04 35.12
C LEU A 29 -18.95 -7.19 36.36
N ASN A 30 -19.55 -7.55 37.49
CA ASN A 30 -18.81 -7.86 38.72
C ASN A 30 -19.37 -9.15 39.36
N PHE A 31 -18.50 -10.14 39.54
CA PHE A 31 -18.85 -11.41 40.18
C PHE A 31 -18.66 -11.31 41.69
N THR A 32 -19.77 -11.23 42.43
CA THR A 32 -19.74 -11.12 43.90
C THR A 32 -20.07 -12.44 44.60
N LYS A 33 -20.79 -13.33 43.93
CA LYS A 33 -21.27 -14.60 44.48
C LYS A 33 -21.41 -15.65 43.38
N TRP A 34 -21.39 -16.92 43.77
CA TRP A 34 -21.68 -18.05 42.88
C TRP A 34 -22.60 -19.06 43.57
N ALA A 35 -23.34 -19.81 42.76
CA ALA A 35 -24.16 -20.95 43.17
C ALA A 35 -24.16 -21.97 42.04
N ILE A 36 -24.34 -23.25 42.36
CA ILE A 36 -24.53 -24.32 41.38
C ILE A 36 -25.97 -24.82 41.51
N GLY A 37 -26.63 -25.05 40.39
CA GLY A 37 -27.96 -25.63 40.32
C GLY A 37 -28.05 -26.65 39.21
N ASP A 38 -29.01 -27.55 39.33
CA ASP A 38 -29.31 -28.67 38.44
C ASP A 38 -30.77 -28.60 37.98
N SER A 39 -31.24 -27.38 37.69
CA SER A 39 -32.64 -27.08 37.38
C SER A 39 -33.17 -27.80 36.14
N GLU A 40 -32.28 -28.35 35.31
CA GLU A 40 -32.60 -29.15 34.12
C GLU A 40 -32.97 -30.60 34.44
N ILE A 41 -32.75 -31.08 35.67
CA ILE A 41 -33.03 -32.46 36.09
C ILE A 41 -34.32 -32.50 36.93
N ASP A 42 -35.34 -33.18 36.43
CA ASP A 42 -36.53 -33.51 37.22
C ASP A 42 -36.34 -34.85 37.96
N TYR A 43 -35.86 -34.77 39.19
CA TYR A 43 -35.67 -35.92 40.06
C TYR A 43 -36.98 -36.65 40.39
N SER A 44 -38.12 -35.95 40.41
CA SER A 44 -39.41 -36.55 40.75
C SER A 44 -39.90 -37.45 39.61
N PHE A 45 -39.76 -36.98 38.37
CA PHE A 45 -40.06 -37.75 37.18
C PHE A 45 -39.17 -38.99 37.09
N TYR A 46 -37.84 -38.83 37.18
CA TYR A 46 -36.93 -39.98 37.03
C TYR A 46 -37.10 -41.04 38.13
N ASN A 47 -37.38 -40.61 39.37
CA ASN A 47 -37.70 -41.55 40.45
C ASN A 47 -39.02 -42.30 40.20
N SER A 48 -40.02 -41.65 39.62
CA SER A 48 -41.33 -42.28 39.33
C SER A 48 -41.24 -43.45 38.33
N ILE A 49 -40.24 -43.41 37.44
CA ILE A 49 -40.02 -44.43 36.40
C ILE A 49 -38.79 -45.31 36.67
N ASN A 50 -38.15 -45.15 37.84
CA ASN A 50 -36.90 -45.84 38.22
C ASN A 50 -35.79 -45.71 37.14
N PHE A 51 -35.71 -44.53 36.51
CA PHE A 51 -34.70 -44.22 35.49
C PHE A 51 -33.47 -43.62 36.15
N ASN A 52 -32.29 -44.11 35.80
CA ASN A 52 -31.04 -43.56 36.32
C ASN A 52 -30.73 -42.21 35.63
N PRO A 53 -30.73 -41.07 36.37
CA PRO A 53 -30.49 -39.75 35.81
C PRO A 53 -29.13 -39.59 35.11
N PHE A 54 -28.18 -40.50 35.37
CA PHE A 54 -26.90 -40.53 34.66
C PHE A 54 -27.05 -40.70 33.14
N PHE A 55 -28.14 -41.32 32.67
CA PHE A 55 -28.43 -41.50 31.25
C PHE A 55 -29.38 -40.43 30.68
N ALA A 56 -29.66 -39.36 31.43
CA ALA A 56 -30.51 -38.27 30.97
C ALA A 56 -29.81 -37.44 29.89
N ASN A 57 -30.54 -37.14 28.81
CA ASN A 57 -30.11 -36.16 27.82
C ASN A 57 -30.65 -34.78 28.20
N ILE A 58 -29.77 -33.80 28.37
CA ILE A 58 -30.15 -32.41 28.66
C ILE A 58 -30.24 -31.63 27.34
N LEU A 59 -31.40 -31.02 27.08
CA LEU A 59 -31.54 -30.11 25.95
C LEU A 59 -30.79 -28.82 26.25
N ARG A 60 -29.99 -28.35 25.29
CA ARG A 60 -29.19 -27.15 25.44
C ARG A 60 -30.10 -25.91 25.64
N PRO A 61 -30.03 -25.20 26.78
CA PRO A 61 -30.81 -24.00 26.98
C PRO A 61 -30.32 -22.89 26.06
N LYS A 62 -31.24 -22.04 25.61
CA LYS A 62 -30.90 -20.78 24.91
C LYS A 62 -30.05 -19.92 25.86
N ASP A 63 -29.07 -19.20 25.32
CA ASP A 63 -28.22 -18.22 26.04
C ASP A 63 -28.97 -17.04 26.73
N ALA A 64 -30.30 -17.10 26.81
CA ALA A 64 -31.09 -16.22 27.67
C ALA A 64 -30.75 -16.49 29.14
N ASN A 65 -31.04 -15.55 30.04
CA ASN A 65 -30.86 -15.76 31.47
C ASN A 65 -32.05 -16.60 31.99
N PRO A 66 -31.90 -17.91 32.27
CA PRO A 66 -33.01 -18.72 32.73
C PRO A 66 -33.30 -18.42 34.21
N ASN A 67 -34.54 -18.65 34.64
CA ASN A 67 -34.85 -18.69 36.06
C ASN A 67 -34.35 -20.02 36.62
N PHE A 68 -33.43 -19.97 37.58
CA PHE A 68 -32.99 -21.16 38.31
C PHE A 68 -34.08 -21.58 39.31
N ILE A 69 -34.47 -22.85 39.25
CA ILE A 69 -35.57 -23.42 40.05
C ILE A 69 -34.99 -24.20 41.23
N HIS A 70 -33.90 -24.93 41.00
CA HIS A 70 -33.23 -25.78 41.97
C HIS A 70 -31.75 -25.40 42.08
N PHE A 71 -31.30 -25.22 43.32
CA PHE A 71 -29.92 -24.95 43.69
C PHE A 71 -29.41 -26.09 44.57
N ILE A 72 -28.16 -26.49 44.34
CA ILE A 72 -27.46 -27.44 45.19
C ILE A 72 -27.06 -26.70 46.46
N LYS A 73 -27.62 -27.12 47.60
CA LYS A 73 -27.30 -26.54 48.91
C LYS A 73 -25.91 -26.98 49.36
N ARG A 74 -25.22 -26.10 50.08
CA ARG A 74 -23.86 -26.35 50.56
C ARG A 74 -23.77 -27.44 51.64
N ASN A 75 -24.82 -27.57 52.46
CA ASN A 75 -24.91 -28.53 53.54
C ASN A 75 -26.23 -29.31 53.44
N GLU A 76 -26.17 -30.64 53.50
CA GLU A 76 -27.35 -31.50 53.44
C GLU A 76 -28.26 -31.41 54.69
N PHE A 77 -27.85 -30.69 55.73
CA PHE A 77 -28.54 -30.64 57.03
C PHE A 77 -28.79 -29.23 57.61
N SER A 78 -28.60 -28.16 56.83
CA SER A 78 -28.81 -26.80 57.37
C SER A 78 -30.29 -26.40 57.38
N GLU A 79 -30.79 -26.12 58.59
CA GLU A 79 -32.09 -25.51 58.86
C GLU A 79 -32.29 -24.18 58.12
N SER A 80 -33.55 -23.78 57.98
CA SER A 80 -34.04 -22.58 57.28
C SER A 80 -33.18 -21.32 57.54
N GLY A 81 -32.22 -21.03 56.65
CA GLY A 81 -31.36 -19.84 56.75
C GLY A 81 -30.06 -19.85 55.93
N ASP A 82 -29.61 -21.00 55.41
CA ASP A 82 -28.34 -21.09 54.67
C ASP A 82 -28.44 -20.39 53.30
N THR A 83 -27.50 -19.49 52.99
CA THR A 83 -27.58 -18.66 51.79
C THR A 83 -27.22 -19.48 50.56
N ILE A 84 -28.13 -19.53 49.57
CA ILE A 84 -27.94 -20.23 48.26
C ILE A 84 -26.63 -19.80 47.57
N TYR A 85 -26.22 -18.56 47.80
CA TYR A 85 -25.08 -17.93 47.15
C TYR A 85 -23.84 -17.99 48.04
N THR A 86 -22.77 -18.57 47.53
CA THR A 86 -21.45 -18.51 48.16
C THR A 86 -20.77 -17.20 47.75
N PRO A 87 -20.32 -16.35 48.70
CA PRO A 87 -19.60 -15.14 48.35
C PRO A 87 -18.27 -15.48 47.67
N LEU A 88 -17.94 -14.73 46.62
CA LEU A 88 -16.61 -14.73 46.03
C LEU A 88 -15.78 -13.67 46.73
N ASN A 89 -14.61 -14.06 47.23
CA ASN A 89 -13.56 -13.09 47.50
C ASN A 89 -13.21 -12.42 46.16
N SER A 90 -12.92 -11.12 46.17
CA SER A 90 -12.72 -10.33 44.94
C SER A 90 -11.95 -11.13 43.91
N VAL A 91 -12.54 -11.36 42.75
CA VAL A 91 -11.85 -12.06 41.65
C VAL A 91 -10.86 -11.05 41.07
N PRO A 92 -9.54 -11.20 41.27
CA PRO A 92 -8.60 -10.27 40.66
C PRO A 92 -8.63 -10.52 39.15
N SER A 93 -8.89 -9.49 38.35
CA SER A 93 -8.65 -9.56 36.91
C SER A 93 -7.14 -9.60 36.69
N VAL A 94 -6.62 -10.72 36.18
CA VAL A 94 -5.23 -10.81 35.73
C VAL A 94 -5.24 -10.74 34.22
N THR A 95 -4.53 -9.77 33.65
CA THR A 95 -4.24 -9.72 32.23
C THR A 95 -3.01 -10.59 31.96
N SER A 96 -3.16 -11.59 31.09
CA SER A 96 -2.05 -12.40 30.60
C SER A 96 -1.82 -12.06 29.13
N VAL A 97 -0.61 -11.59 28.81
CA VAL A 97 -0.17 -11.43 27.42
C VAL A 97 0.57 -12.70 27.03
N ILE A 98 0.08 -13.39 26.00
CA ILE A 98 0.76 -14.54 25.41
C ILE A 98 1.43 -14.04 24.14
N VAL A 99 2.75 -14.15 24.09
CA VAL A 99 3.54 -13.80 22.90
C VAL A 99 3.92 -15.11 22.20
N ASN A 100 3.64 -15.19 20.90
CA ASN A 100 4.05 -16.32 20.06
C ASN A 100 4.66 -15.78 18.76
N THR A 101 5.59 -16.52 18.18
CA THR A 101 6.18 -16.18 16.88
C THR A 101 5.18 -16.51 15.78
N ALA A 102 4.83 -15.52 14.97
CA ALA A 102 3.97 -15.71 13.81
C ALA A 102 4.78 -16.31 12.64
N THR A 103 4.13 -17.13 11.82
CA THR A 103 4.70 -17.64 10.57
C THR A 103 4.96 -16.50 9.58
N GLU A 104 6.07 -16.56 8.86
CA GLU A 104 6.39 -15.64 7.77
C GLU A 104 5.39 -15.77 6.61
N ARG A 105 4.87 -14.62 6.15
CA ARG A 105 3.86 -14.54 5.08
C ARG A 105 4.37 -13.67 3.94
N GLY A 106 3.96 -13.99 2.72
CA GLY A 106 4.33 -13.26 1.51
C GLY A 106 4.85 -14.15 0.40
N PHE A 107 5.43 -13.51 -0.62
CA PHE A 107 5.81 -14.12 -1.90
C PHE A 107 7.25 -14.63 -1.97
N PHE A 108 8.04 -14.42 -0.91
CA PHE A 108 9.47 -14.71 -0.87
C PHE A 108 9.81 -15.60 0.33
N ASN A 109 10.84 -16.42 0.18
CA ASN A 109 11.52 -17.05 1.31
C ASN A 109 12.79 -16.25 1.62
N SER A 110 13.04 -16.03 2.91
CA SER A 110 14.25 -15.42 3.42
C SER A 110 15.22 -16.50 3.90
N SER A 111 16.49 -16.42 3.48
CA SER A 111 17.57 -17.30 3.95
C SER A 111 18.79 -16.45 4.31
N GLY A 112 18.69 -15.74 5.43
CA GLY A 112 19.67 -14.72 5.82
C GLY A 112 19.62 -13.54 4.86
N SER A 113 20.71 -13.24 4.15
CA SER A 113 20.78 -12.11 3.21
C SER A 113 20.28 -12.45 1.79
N THR A 114 19.87 -13.69 1.54
CA THR A 114 19.40 -14.12 0.21
C THR A 114 17.91 -14.39 0.20
N PHE A 115 17.22 -13.79 -0.76
CA PHE A 115 15.81 -14.00 -1.02
C PHE A 115 15.58 -14.86 -2.25
N THR A 116 14.55 -15.71 -2.20
CA THR A 116 14.08 -16.50 -3.35
C THR A 116 12.58 -16.35 -3.51
N PHE A 117 12.10 -16.30 -4.75
CA PHE A 117 10.67 -16.35 -5.05
C PHE A 117 10.08 -17.70 -4.59
N LYS A 118 8.94 -17.67 -3.89
CA LYS A 118 8.19 -18.88 -3.58
C LYS A 118 7.65 -19.48 -4.88
N ASN A 119 7.74 -20.79 -5.00
CA ASN A 119 7.29 -21.56 -6.17
C ASN A 119 6.15 -22.54 -5.83
N ASP A 120 5.56 -22.42 -4.66
CA ASP A 120 4.43 -23.24 -4.22
C ASP A 120 3.13 -22.80 -4.89
N PHE A 121 2.30 -23.76 -5.29
CA PHE A 121 1.02 -23.51 -5.95
C PHE A 121 -0.03 -22.80 -5.07
N THR A 122 0.17 -22.75 -3.74
CA THR A 122 -0.62 -21.92 -2.83
C THR A 122 -0.37 -20.43 -3.00
N ILE A 123 0.78 -20.04 -3.57
CA ILE A 123 1.21 -18.65 -3.76
C ILE A 123 1.19 -18.23 -5.23
N VAL A 124 1.71 -19.09 -6.11
CA VAL A 124 1.93 -18.80 -7.53
C VAL A 124 1.10 -19.77 -8.35
N LYS A 125 0.37 -19.26 -9.36
CA LYS A 125 -0.43 -20.10 -10.25
C LYS A 125 0.46 -20.97 -11.14
N GLN A 126 1.52 -20.37 -11.68
CA GLN A 126 2.51 -21.07 -12.49
C GLN A 126 3.93 -20.47 -12.26
N PRO A 127 4.84 -21.18 -11.58
CA PRO A 127 6.16 -20.66 -11.22
C PRO A 127 7.27 -20.93 -12.25
N ASP A 128 6.98 -21.74 -13.27
CA ASP A 128 7.96 -22.43 -14.11
C ASP A 128 7.84 -22.03 -15.60
N ALA A 129 7.48 -20.78 -15.87
CA ALA A 129 7.49 -20.18 -17.19
C ALA A 129 8.77 -19.37 -17.43
N MET A 130 9.14 -19.19 -18.70
CA MET A 130 10.23 -18.31 -19.10
C MET A 130 9.93 -17.62 -20.42
N VAL A 131 10.71 -16.58 -20.74
CA VAL A 131 10.65 -15.86 -22.01
C VAL A 131 12.05 -15.70 -22.59
N ASP A 132 12.19 -15.90 -23.88
CA ASP A 132 13.42 -15.66 -24.61
C ASP A 132 13.54 -14.17 -24.93
N ILE A 133 14.52 -13.48 -24.33
CA ILE A 133 14.68 -12.03 -24.49
C ILE A 133 15.03 -11.64 -25.93
N SER A 134 15.62 -12.55 -26.72
CA SER A 134 15.98 -12.28 -28.12
C SER A 134 14.76 -12.08 -29.01
N THR A 135 13.59 -12.56 -28.58
CA THR A 135 12.32 -12.40 -29.29
C THR A 135 11.58 -11.10 -28.92
N ILE A 136 12.09 -10.37 -27.92
CA ILE A 136 11.41 -9.22 -27.33
C ILE A 136 11.95 -7.92 -27.95
N ASN A 137 11.21 -7.43 -28.94
CA ASN A 137 11.58 -6.28 -29.77
C ASN A 137 10.77 -5.02 -29.44
N GLY A 138 10.31 -4.90 -28.19
CA GLY A 138 9.31 -3.92 -27.77
C GLY A 138 7.88 -4.30 -28.18
N GLY A 139 6.93 -3.41 -27.95
CA GLY A 139 5.50 -3.66 -28.20
C GLY A 139 4.82 -4.42 -27.06
N TYR A 140 3.69 -5.06 -27.34
CA TYR A 140 2.79 -5.63 -26.31
C TYR A 140 2.77 -7.16 -26.28
N TYR A 141 3.57 -7.83 -27.11
CA TYR A 141 3.49 -9.28 -27.32
C TYR A 141 4.71 -9.98 -26.76
N MET A 142 4.49 -11.07 -26.03
CA MET A 142 5.56 -11.97 -25.59
C MET A 142 5.13 -13.42 -25.72
N THR A 143 6.08 -14.28 -26.06
CA THR A 143 5.86 -15.74 -26.10
C THR A 143 6.40 -16.35 -24.82
N LEU A 144 5.51 -16.98 -24.05
CA LEU A 144 5.85 -17.76 -22.87
C LEU A 144 6.17 -19.19 -23.28
N ILE A 145 7.28 -19.69 -22.74
CA ILE A 145 7.78 -21.05 -22.94
C ILE A 145 8.00 -21.72 -21.58
N LYS A 146 8.11 -23.05 -21.57
CA LYS A 146 8.34 -23.85 -20.37
C LYS A 146 9.76 -23.65 -19.86
N SER A 147 9.94 -23.47 -18.56
CA SER A 147 11.26 -23.60 -17.95
C SER A 147 11.74 -25.08 -17.94
N PRO A 148 13.04 -25.35 -17.77
CA PRO A 148 13.54 -26.73 -17.64
C PRO A 148 12.93 -27.52 -16.47
N ASN A 149 12.46 -26.81 -15.45
CA ASN A 149 11.82 -27.38 -14.26
C ASN A 149 10.29 -27.41 -14.38
N TYR A 150 9.75 -27.29 -15.61
CA TYR A 150 8.32 -27.28 -15.83
C TYR A 150 7.65 -28.56 -15.33
N VAL A 151 6.73 -28.41 -14.41
CA VAL A 151 5.86 -29.49 -13.93
C VAL A 151 4.54 -29.33 -14.65
N ALA A 152 4.07 -30.42 -15.29
CA ALA A 152 2.79 -30.44 -16.00
C ALA A 152 1.66 -30.11 -15.01
N ASN A 153 1.27 -28.85 -14.98
CA ASN A 153 0.25 -28.31 -14.09
C ASN A 153 -1.08 -28.19 -14.85
N ILE A 154 -2.17 -28.22 -14.10
CA ILE A 154 -3.55 -28.23 -14.61
C ILE A 154 -4.05 -26.79 -14.89
N ASN A 155 -3.37 -25.77 -14.34
CA ASN A 155 -3.82 -24.37 -14.38
C ASN A 155 -3.01 -23.54 -15.39
N GLU A 156 -3.41 -23.59 -16.65
CA GLU A 156 -2.86 -22.72 -17.70
C GLU A 156 -3.07 -21.22 -17.37
N PRO A 157 -2.20 -20.32 -17.87
CA PRO A 157 -2.40 -18.88 -17.76
C PRO A 157 -3.70 -18.45 -18.41
N GLN A 158 -4.40 -17.52 -17.78
CA GLN A 158 -5.70 -17.01 -18.21
C GLN A 158 -5.67 -15.50 -18.38
N ILE A 159 -6.62 -14.99 -19.17
CA ILE A 159 -6.80 -13.55 -19.35
C ILE A 159 -7.02 -12.88 -17.99
N GLY A 160 -6.26 -11.80 -17.77
CA GLY A 160 -6.23 -10.99 -16.56
C GLY A 160 -5.33 -11.50 -15.43
N ASP A 161 -4.67 -12.65 -15.57
CA ASP A 161 -3.60 -13.05 -14.65
C ASP A 161 -2.46 -12.02 -14.66
N TYR A 162 -1.77 -11.90 -13.52
CA TYR A 162 -0.59 -11.05 -13.38
C TYR A 162 0.66 -11.86 -13.63
N ILE A 163 1.61 -11.31 -14.39
CA ILE A 163 2.90 -11.93 -14.63
C ILE A 163 4.00 -11.04 -14.04
N LEU A 164 4.93 -11.67 -13.36
CA LEU A 164 6.17 -11.06 -12.89
C LEU A 164 7.31 -11.58 -13.75
N VAL A 165 7.97 -10.68 -14.47
CA VAL A 165 9.12 -11.02 -15.32
C VAL A 165 10.37 -10.49 -14.66
N LYS A 166 11.27 -11.41 -14.30
CA LYS A 166 12.63 -11.10 -13.88
C LYS A 166 13.51 -11.04 -15.14
N TRP A 167 13.74 -9.83 -15.65
CA TRP A 167 14.46 -9.63 -16.91
C TRP A 167 15.93 -10.00 -16.76
N ALA A 168 16.41 -10.91 -17.60
CA ALA A 168 17.81 -11.28 -17.68
C ALA A 168 18.64 -10.13 -18.26
N ASN A 169 19.86 -9.94 -17.72
CA ASN A 169 20.81 -8.99 -18.27
C ASN A 169 21.75 -9.68 -19.26
N PRO A 170 21.67 -9.36 -20.58
CA PRO A 170 22.49 -10.02 -21.59
C PRO A 170 24.00 -9.81 -21.44
N ASN A 171 24.43 -8.80 -20.67
CA ASN A 171 25.84 -8.41 -20.53
C ASN A 171 26.55 -9.00 -19.30
N ILE A 172 25.81 -9.60 -18.35
CA ILE A 172 26.38 -10.01 -17.04
C ILE A 172 26.44 -11.54 -16.89
N SER A 173 25.56 -12.31 -17.54
CA SER A 173 25.67 -13.77 -17.59
C SER A 173 24.74 -14.38 -18.65
N ALA A 174 25.15 -15.54 -19.21
CA ALA A 174 24.28 -16.37 -20.02
C ALA A 174 23.13 -16.91 -19.13
N GLY A 175 21.95 -16.30 -19.23
CA GLY A 175 20.85 -16.49 -18.28
C GLY A 175 20.41 -17.95 -18.17
N THR A 176 20.57 -18.51 -16.98
CA THR A 176 19.85 -19.72 -16.55
C THR A 176 18.67 -19.29 -15.67
N VAL A 177 17.51 -19.92 -15.87
CA VAL A 177 16.32 -19.69 -15.04
C VAL A 177 16.66 -19.95 -13.57
N ASN A 178 16.46 -18.95 -12.72
CA ASN A 178 16.68 -19.10 -11.29
C ASN A 178 15.65 -18.30 -10.47
N PHE A 179 15.31 -18.88 -9.31
CA PHE A 179 14.35 -18.31 -8.36
C PHE A 179 14.97 -17.29 -7.40
N LYS A 180 16.28 -17.03 -7.50
CA LYS A 180 16.97 -16.09 -6.61
C LYS A 180 16.63 -14.65 -6.98
N VAL A 181 16.47 -13.79 -6.00
CA VAL A 181 16.38 -12.35 -6.22
C VAL A 181 17.78 -11.82 -6.53
N GLU A 182 17.91 -11.10 -7.63
CA GLU A 182 19.18 -10.58 -8.15
C GLU A 182 19.01 -9.13 -8.56
N ASN A 183 20.13 -8.42 -8.75
CA ASN A 183 20.17 -7.00 -9.12
C ASN A 183 19.74 -6.79 -10.59
N VAL A 184 18.52 -7.17 -10.93
CA VAL A 184 17.92 -7.05 -12.27
C VAL A 184 16.52 -6.43 -12.20
N ALA A 185 16.07 -5.87 -13.31
CA ALA A 185 14.72 -5.30 -13.42
C ALA A 185 13.67 -6.41 -13.27
N THR A 186 12.85 -6.31 -12.24
CA THR A 186 11.73 -7.23 -12.01
C THR A 186 10.42 -6.46 -12.20
N LEU A 187 9.69 -6.75 -13.27
CA LEU A 187 8.53 -5.94 -13.70
C LEU A 187 7.24 -6.76 -13.71
N TRP A 188 6.15 -6.11 -13.32
CA TRP A 188 4.80 -6.67 -13.33
C TRP A 188 4.06 -6.29 -14.62
N TYR A 189 3.35 -7.24 -15.19
CA TYR A 189 2.44 -7.05 -16.31
C TYR A 189 1.12 -7.76 -16.05
N LYS A 190 0.07 -7.36 -16.77
CA LYS A 190 -1.22 -8.03 -16.77
C LYS A 190 -1.48 -8.62 -18.15
N ILE A 191 -1.95 -9.87 -18.20
CA ILE A 191 -2.36 -10.52 -19.45
C ILE A 191 -3.67 -9.87 -19.91
N GLU A 192 -3.65 -9.14 -21.03
CA GLU A 192 -4.85 -8.57 -21.64
C GLU A 192 -5.57 -9.57 -22.53
N ASP A 193 -4.80 -10.38 -23.26
CA ASP A 193 -5.34 -11.32 -24.23
C ASP A 193 -4.39 -12.51 -24.45
N ILE A 194 -4.95 -13.64 -24.87
CA ILE A 194 -4.20 -14.83 -25.29
C ILE A 194 -4.42 -15.01 -26.78
N ILE A 195 -3.37 -14.76 -27.56
CA ILE A 195 -3.45 -14.74 -29.03
C ILE A 195 -3.49 -16.16 -29.58
N SER A 196 -2.62 -17.04 -29.08
CA SER A 196 -2.55 -18.44 -29.51
C SER A 196 -1.67 -19.29 -28.60
N GLY A 197 -1.75 -20.62 -28.74
CA GLY A 197 -0.86 -21.57 -28.07
C GLY A 197 -1.25 -21.87 -26.62
N THR A 198 -0.44 -22.71 -25.97
CA THR A 198 -0.55 -23.01 -24.54
C THR A 198 0.84 -23.14 -23.93
N LEU A 199 0.98 -22.92 -22.62
CA LEU A 199 2.27 -23.07 -21.97
C LEU A 199 2.69 -24.55 -22.00
N ALA A 200 1.74 -25.47 -21.83
CA ALA A 200 1.95 -26.91 -22.02
C ALA A 200 2.43 -27.30 -23.43
N ASN A 201 2.19 -26.50 -24.46
CA ASN A 201 2.71 -26.72 -25.82
C ASN A 201 3.96 -25.89 -26.14
N ASN A 202 4.50 -25.17 -25.16
CA ASN A 202 5.74 -24.38 -25.29
C ASN A 202 5.66 -23.24 -26.32
N ASN A 203 4.47 -22.67 -26.54
CA ASN A 203 4.23 -21.68 -27.60
C ASN A 203 3.15 -20.64 -27.26
N LEU A 204 2.95 -20.34 -25.97
CA LEU A 204 1.88 -19.45 -25.53
C LEU A 204 2.19 -18.00 -25.89
N LEU A 205 1.48 -17.44 -26.86
CA LEU A 205 1.60 -16.04 -27.26
C LEU A 205 0.54 -15.19 -26.54
N ILE A 206 1.00 -14.25 -25.72
CA ILE A 206 0.13 -13.34 -24.95
C ILE A 206 0.30 -11.89 -25.36
N LYS A 207 -0.74 -11.10 -25.13
CA LYS A 207 -0.71 -9.64 -25.17
C LYS A 207 -0.73 -9.10 -23.74
N VAL A 208 0.19 -8.22 -23.40
CA VAL A 208 0.31 -7.57 -22.09
C VAL A 208 -0.19 -6.13 -22.09
N ASP A 209 -0.39 -5.59 -20.89
CA ASP A 209 -0.98 -4.27 -20.62
C ASP A 209 -0.09 -3.05 -20.93
N ARG A 210 1.19 -3.24 -21.25
CA ARG A 210 2.14 -2.16 -21.54
C ARG A 210 3.28 -2.61 -22.45
N ASN A 211 4.02 -1.64 -22.98
CA ASN A 211 5.19 -1.92 -23.80
C ASN A 211 6.25 -2.69 -23.02
N LEU A 212 6.75 -3.74 -23.64
CA LEU A 212 7.89 -4.53 -23.18
C LEU A 212 9.20 -3.79 -23.48
N PRO A 213 10.29 -4.12 -22.77
CA PRO A 213 11.63 -3.63 -23.10
C PRO A 213 12.01 -3.96 -24.55
N ASN A 214 12.97 -3.24 -25.12
CA ASN A 214 13.42 -3.46 -26.50
C ASN A 214 14.84 -4.04 -26.48
N PHE A 215 14.96 -5.30 -26.90
CA PHE A 215 16.24 -6.02 -27.02
C PHE A 215 16.69 -6.20 -28.48
N ASN A 216 16.18 -5.44 -29.45
CA ASN A 216 16.54 -5.55 -30.89
C ASN A 216 18.06 -5.49 -31.17
N ASN A 217 18.83 -4.81 -30.32
CA ASN A 217 20.29 -4.69 -30.47
C ASN A 217 21.07 -5.88 -29.88
N TYR A 218 20.39 -6.84 -29.26
CA TYR A 218 21.02 -8.04 -28.72
C TYR A 218 21.28 -9.04 -29.85
N VAL A 219 22.56 -9.36 -30.08
CA VAL A 219 23.00 -10.32 -31.08
C VAL A 219 23.76 -11.43 -30.34
N GLY A 220 23.08 -12.53 -30.02
CA GLY A 220 23.65 -13.61 -29.22
C GLY A 220 22.77 -14.84 -29.13
N SER A 221 23.24 -15.85 -28.39
CA SER A 221 22.47 -17.07 -28.08
C SER A 221 21.17 -16.73 -27.33
N PRO A 222 20.10 -17.54 -27.41
CA PRO A 222 18.92 -17.36 -26.57
C PRO A 222 19.28 -17.18 -25.10
N ILE A 223 18.75 -16.13 -24.48
CA ILE A 223 18.86 -15.87 -23.04
C ILE A 223 17.44 -15.84 -22.49
N TYR A 224 17.23 -16.58 -21.39
CA TYR A 224 15.91 -16.75 -20.81
C TYR A 224 15.72 -15.90 -19.56
N SER A 225 14.61 -15.19 -19.50
CA SER A 225 14.12 -14.49 -18.31
C SER A 225 13.08 -15.36 -17.59
N SER A 226 13.14 -15.38 -16.25
CA SER A 226 12.22 -16.18 -15.44
C SER A 226 10.87 -15.46 -15.31
N VAL A 227 9.77 -16.19 -15.48
CA VAL A 227 8.41 -15.64 -15.44
C VAL A 227 7.58 -16.38 -14.39
N PHE A 228 6.97 -15.62 -13.50
CA PHE A 228 6.05 -16.11 -12.48
C PHE A 228 4.64 -15.61 -12.79
N ILE A 229 3.66 -16.49 -12.70
CA ILE A 229 2.27 -16.17 -13.03
C ILE A 229 1.43 -16.25 -11.76
N TYR A 230 0.78 -15.14 -11.43
CA TYR A 230 -0.06 -14.96 -10.27
C TYR A 230 -1.53 -14.90 -10.68
N PRO A 231 -2.43 -15.43 -9.84
CA PRO A 231 -3.85 -15.47 -10.15
C PRO A 231 -4.44 -14.07 -10.34
N ASN A 232 -5.31 -13.94 -11.34
CA ASN A 232 -6.10 -12.75 -11.58
C ASN A 232 -6.96 -12.38 -10.36
N SER A 233 -6.99 -11.08 -10.02
CA SER A 233 -8.07 -10.50 -9.23
C SER A 233 -9.23 -10.13 -10.16
N ASN A 234 -10.11 -11.08 -10.46
CA ASN A 234 -11.27 -10.76 -11.28
C ASN A 234 -12.24 -9.81 -10.55
N ASN A 235 -13.05 -9.13 -11.35
CA ASN A 235 -13.98 -8.08 -10.96
C ASN A 235 -14.89 -8.54 -9.80
N ARG A 236 -14.78 -7.90 -8.62
CA ARG A 236 -15.57 -8.18 -7.40
C ARG A 236 -17.09 -8.15 -7.62
N LEU A 237 -17.56 -7.58 -8.74
CA LEU A 237 -18.96 -7.54 -9.13
C LEU A 237 -19.50 -8.84 -9.76
N VAL A 238 -18.64 -9.77 -10.22
CA VAL A 238 -19.07 -10.97 -10.97
C VAL A 238 -18.40 -12.26 -10.49
N SER A 239 -17.14 -12.19 -10.05
CA SER A 239 -16.41 -13.31 -9.45
C SER A 239 -15.31 -12.70 -8.58
N GLY A 240 -15.27 -13.01 -7.28
CA GLY A 240 -14.39 -12.40 -6.26
C GLY A 240 -12.93 -12.10 -6.65
N ASP A 241 -12.22 -11.35 -5.80
CA ASP A 241 -10.81 -11.04 -6.02
C ASP A 241 -9.91 -12.29 -5.84
N SER A 242 -8.60 -12.16 -6.12
CA SER A 242 -7.64 -13.26 -5.97
C SER A 242 -7.49 -13.68 -4.49
N ILE A 243 -7.72 -12.76 -3.55
CA ILE A 243 -7.76 -13.06 -2.12
C ILE A 243 -8.92 -14.03 -1.83
N GLN A 244 -10.11 -13.82 -2.40
CA GLN A 244 -11.27 -14.68 -2.18
C GLN A 244 -11.21 -15.99 -2.99
N ASN A 245 -10.82 -15.89 -4.26
CA ASN A 245 -10.96 -17.00 -5.22
C ASN A 245 -9.73 -17.89 -5.34
N TYR A 246 -8.57 -17.44 -4.84
CA TYR A 246 -7.32 -18.20 -4.91
C TYR A 246 -6.72 -18.42 -3.54
N TYR A 247 -6.23 -17.36 -2.89
CA TYR A 247 -5.56 -17.45 -1.60
C TYR A 247 -6.52 -17.86 -0.47
N GLY A 248 -7.80 -17.51 -0.64
CA GLY A 248 -8.89 -17.81 0.26
C GLY A 248 -9.87 -18.88 -0.25
N LYS A 249 -9.57 -19.52 -1.40
CA LYS A 249 -10.47 -20.46 -2.10
C LYS A 249 -11.01 -21.61 -1.24
N PRO A 250 -10.24 -22.20 -0.30
CA PRO A 250 -10.79 -23.26 0.56
C PRO A 250 -11.88 -22.75 1.54
N TYR A 251 -12.18 -21.45 1.57
CA TYR A 251 -12.87 -20.78 2.68
C TYR A 251 -14.08 -19.92 2.26
N ILE A 252 -14.73 -20.23 1.12
CA ILE A 252 -15.98 -19.60 0.63
C ILE A 252 -17.26 -20.24 1.22
N THR A 253 -17.18 -20.86 2.39
CA THR A 253 -18.38 -21.29 3.12
C THR A 253 -18.92 -20.14 3.97
N ASP A 254 -20.25 -20.00 4.02
CA ASP A 254 -20.94 -18.97 4.78
C ASP A 254 -20.43 -18.89 6.23
N PHE A 255 -20.07 -17.67 6.62
CA PHE A 255 -19.21 -17.31 7.75
C PHE A 255 -19.84 -17.45 9.14
N VAL A 256 -20.53 -18.55 9.40
CA VAL A 256 -21.09 -18.80 10.73
C VAL A 256 -21.06 -20.29 11.04
N ASP A 257 -19.89 -20.79 11.39
CA ASP A 257 -19.84 -22.02 12.16
C ASP A 257 -20.46 -21.74 13.53
N GLU A 258 -21.48 -22.51 13.89
CA GLU A 258 -22.23 -22.39 15.14
C GLU A 258 -21.27 -22.54 16.34
N SER A 259 -20.16 -23.26 16.17
CA SER A 259 -19.06 -23.40 17.15
C SER A 259 -18.47 -22.05 17.58
N VAL A 260 -18.34 -21.09 16.67
CA VAL A 260 -17.78 -19.74 16.89
C VAL A 260 -18.77 -18.85 17.63
N LEU A 261 -20.06 -18.93 17.31
CA LEU A 261 -21.12 -18.20 18.04
C LEU A 261 -21.39 -18.79 19.43
N THR A 262 -21.12 -20.08 19.60
CA THR A 262 -21.50 -20.81 20.80
C THR A 262 -20.39 -20.97 21.83
N PHE A 263 -19.15 -20.59 21.50
CA PHE A 263 -17.94 -20.72 22.33
C PHE A 263 -17.66 -22.16 22.81
N LEU A 264 -18.24 -23.19 22.17
CA LEU A 264 -17.93 -24.58 22.50
C LEU A 264 -16.49 -24.94 22.11
N GLU A 265 -16.02 -24.38 21.01
CA GLU A 265 -14.65 -24.55 20.53
C GLU A 265 -13.87 -23.26 20.79
N ASN A 266 -13.61 -22.98 22.07
CA ASN A 266 -12.78 -21.84 22.50
C ASN A 266 -11.27 -22.03 22.22
N CYS A 267 -10.89 -23.18 21.66
CA CYS A 267 -9.54 -23.55 21.27
C CYS A 267 -9.34 -23.60 19.75
N ASN A 268 -10.41 -23.53 18.96
CA ASN A 268 -10.27 -23.43 17.50
C ASN A 268 -10.07 -21.96 17.13
N CYS A 269 -8.82 -21.52 17.24
CA CYS A 269 -8.35 -20.49 16.34
C CYS A 269 -8.74 -20.91 14.91
N SER A 270 -9.22 -19.97 14.10
CA SER A 270 -9.49 -20.21 12.68
C SER A 270 -8.29 -21.00 12.11
N THR A 271 -8.45 -22.29 11.80
CA THR A 271 -7.38 -23.20 11.35
C THR A 271 -6.92 -22.87 9.91
N VAL A 272 -7.18 -21.63 9.50
CA VAL A 272 -7.25 -21.14 8.14
C VAL A 272 -6.21 -20.04 8.02
N ASP A 273 -5.12 -20.40 7.36
CA ASP A 273 -3.94 -19.57 7.23
C ASP A 273 -3.89 -18.94 5.84
N VAL A 274 -4.03 -17.60 5.74
CA VAL A 274 -3.89 -16.88 4.46
C VAL A 274 -2.42 -16.51 4.28
N PRO A 275 -1.70 -17.09 3.31
CA PRO A 275 -0.23 -17.02 3.31
C PRO A 275 0.34 -15.71 2.77
N VAL A 276 -0.50 -14.75 2.38
CA VAL A 276 -0.12 -13.47 1.77
C VAL A 276 -0.78 -12.29 2.47
N TRP A 277 -0.10 -11.14 2.44
CA TRP A 277 -0.67 -9.85 2.84
C TRP A 277 -1.10 -9.07 1.62
N ASN A 278 -2.10 -8.20 1.78
CA ASN A 278 -2.57 -7.33 0.72
C ASN A 278 -1.96 -5.94 0.86
N MET A 279 -1.72 -5.27 -0.27
CA MET A 279 -1.29 -3.89 -0.31
C MET A 279 -2.27 -3.07 -1.14
N SER A 280 -2.82 -2.03 -0.53
CA SER A 280 -3.74 -1.08 -1.15
C SER A 280 -3.07 0.29 -1.23
N ILE A 281 -2.83 0.78 -2.45
CA ILE A 281 -2.35 2.15 -2.67
C ILE A 281 -3.56 3.06 -2.81
N VAL A 282 -3.72 3.95 -1.84
CA VAL A 282 -4.81 4.90 -1.77
C VAL A 282 -4.30 6.27 -2.21
N PHE A 283 -5.06 6.91 -3.09
CA PHE A 283 -4.75 8.21 -3.66
C PHE A 283 -5.72 9.25 -3.09
N THR A 284 -5.26 10.47 -2.85
CA THR A 284 -6.13 11.59 -2.44
C THR A 284 -6.32 12.64 -3.52
N GLU A 285 -5.53 12.55 -4.59
CA GLU A 285 -5.64 13.36 -5.79
C GLU A 285 -5.52 12.46 -7.03
N GLU A 286 -6.00 12.96 -8.16
CA GLU A 286 -5.90 12.24 -9.42
C GLU A 286 -4.43 12.07 -9.84
N ILE A 287 -4.09 10.90 -10.37
CA ILE A 287 -2.71 10.62 -10.78
C ILE A 287 -2.39 11.49 -12.01
N ALA A 288 -1.24 12.16 -11.99
CA ALA A 288 -0.76 12.92 -13.14
C ALA A 288 -0.64 12.02 -14.38
N GLY A 289 -1.15 12.49 -15.53
CA GLY A 289 -1.06 11.77 -16.81
C GLY A 289 -2.21 10.80 -17.11
N VAL A 290 -3.28 10.78 -16.30
CA VAL A 290 -4.52 10.03 -16.61
C VAL A 290 -5.20 10.68 -17.83
N GLN A 291 -5.35 9.90 -18.91
CA GLN A 291 -5.96 10.33 -20.18
C GLN A 291 -7.49 10.22 -20.14
N VAL A 292 -8.17 10.94 -21.04
CA VAL A 292 -9.62 10.87 -21.20
C VAL A 292 -10.06 9.43 -21.55
N GLY A 293 -10.91 8.84 -20.72
CA GLY A 293 -11.40 7.46 -20.89
C GLY A 293 -10.72 6.42 -19.98
N ASN A 294 -9.63 6.78 -19.30
CA ASN A 294 -9.04 5.95 -18.25
C ASN A 294 -9.86 6.02 -16.96
N ARG A 295 -9.62 5.07 -16.05
CA ARG A 295 -10.29 5.05 -14.74
C ARG A 295 -9.81 6.23 -13.88
N ASN A 296 -10.74 6.97 -13.32
CA ASN A 296 -10.46 8.03 -12.35
C ASN A 296 -10.28 7.44 -10.95
N ILE A 297 -9.78 8.26 -10.03
CA ILE A 297 -9.57 7.92 -8.62
C ILE A 297 -10.83 7.33 -7.94
N SER A 298 -12.02 7.83 -8.28
CA SER A 298 -13.30 7.35 -7.74
C SER A 298 -13.69 5.94 -8.21
N GLN A 299 -13.05 5.46 -9.29
CA GLN A 299 -13.29 4.15 -9.88
C GLN A 299 -12.24 3.12 -9.44
N TYR A 300 -11.22 3.53 -8.67
CA TYR A 300 -10.25 2.61 -8.08
C TYR A 300 -10.85 1.92 -6.87
N TYR A 301 -10.54 0.63 -6.71
CA TYR A 301 -10.99 -0.15 -5.56
C TYR A 301 -10.40 0.36 -4.24
N SER A 302 -9.23 1.02 -4.27
CA SER A 302 -8.62 1.61 -3.09
C SER A 302 -9.40 2.80 -2.52
N SER A 303 -10.33 3.38 -3.27
CA SER A 303 -11.24 4.42 -2.76
C SER A 303 -12.08 3.95 -1.56
N ALA A 304 -12.30 2.64 -1.41
CA ALA A 304 -12.98 2.06 -0.25
C ALA A 304 -12.25 2.33 1.07
N PHE A 305 -10.94 2.56 1.03
CA PHE A 305 -10.13 2.91 2.20
C PHE A 305 -10.09 4.42 2.48
N GLY A 306 -10.87 5.22 1.74
CA GLY A 306 -10.96 6.68 1.87
C GLY A 306 -11.25 7.16 3.30
N GLY A 307 -12.06 6.43 4.06
CA GLY A 307 -12.35 6.78 5.46
C GLY A 307 -11.12 6.72 6.37
N PHE A 308 -10.20 5.78 6.11
CA PHE A 308 -8.97 5.66 6.91
C PHE A 308 -7.97 6.78 6.63
N ILE A 309 -7.95 7.29 5.40
CA ILE A 309 -7.11 8.42 4.98
C ILE A 309 -7.34 9.63 5.89
N GLN A 310 -8.58 9.94 6.23
CA GLN A 310 -8.92 11.12 7.04
C GLN A 310 -8.20 11.13 8.38
N TYR A 311 -7.91 9.95 8.94
CA TYR A 311 -7.15 9.83 10.17
C TYR A 311 -5.65 10.00 9.93
N ILE A 312 -5.08 9.34 8.92
CA ILE A 312 -3.64 9.42 8.64
C ILE A 312 -3.21 10.81 8.14
N GLN A 313 -3.98 11.44 7.26
CA GLN A 313 -3.65 12.76 6.68
C GLN A 313 -3.60 13.89 7.71
N GLN A 314 -4.14 13.69 8.91
CA GLN A 314 -3.96 14.64 10.01
C GLN A 314 -2.50 14.73 10.47
N LEU A 315 -1.72 13.66 10.28
CA LEU A 315 -0.30 13.65 10.61
C LEU A 315 0.51 14.37 9.54
N ASN A 316 0.16 14.21 8.26
CA ASN A 316 0.81 14.91 7.16
C ASN A 316 -0.14 15.12 5.95
N PRO A 317 -0.72 16.33 5.78
CA PRO A 317 -1.68 16.61 4.71
C PRO A 317 -1.04 16.76 3.32
N GLU A 318 0.30 16.87 3.26
CA GLU A 318 1.03 16.97 2.00
C GLU A 318 1.17 15.63 1.30
N ILE A 319 1.04 14.52 2.03
CA ILE A 319 1.10 13.16 1.47
C ILE A 319 -0.17 12.89 0.66
N LYS A 320 0.01 12.72 -0.65
CA LYS A 320 -1.08 12.51 -1.62
C LYS A 320 -1.36 11.05 -1.96
N LYS A 321 -0.44 10.16 -1.60
CA LYS A 321 -0.54 8.72 -1.86
C LYS A 321 -0.06 7.96 -0.63
N ILE A 322 -0.83 6.96 -0.21
CA ILE A 322 -0.55 6.18 0.99
C ILE A 322 -0.69 4.70 0.62
N GLY A 323 0.35 3.91 0.89
CA GLY A 323 0.30 2.46 0.74
C GLY A 323 -0.05 1.81 2.06
N ILE A 324 -1.17 1.09 2.13
CA ILE A 324 -1.60 0.36 3.31
C ILE A 324 -1.36 -1.12 3.05
N ILE A 325 -0.48 -1.73 3.84
CA ILE A 325 -0.25 -3.17 3.83
C ILE A 325 -1.03 -3.74 5.01
N HIS A 326 -1.99 -4.62 4.71
CA HIS A 326 -2.92 -5.12 5.69
C HIS A 326 -3.26 -6.59 5.47
N TYR A 327 -3.59 -7.26 6.57
CA TYR A 327 -4.14 -8.60 6.53
C TYR A 327 -5.60 -8.53 6.05
N THR A 328 -5.88 -9.05 4.85
CA THR A 328 -7.26 -9.13 4.35
C THR A 328 -7.73 -10.57 4.49
N ASN A 329 -8.13 -10.97 5.69
CA ASN A 329 -8.85 -12.23 5.87
C ASN A 329 -10.34 -11.99 5.63
N ASN A 330 -11.01 -12.94 4.98
CA ASN A 330 -12.46 -12.95 4.87
C ASN A 330 -13.13 -13.22 6.23
N SER A 331 -12.36 -13.73 7.22
CA SER A 331 -12.84 -13.89 8.59
C SER A 331 -12.79 -12.57 9.39
N PRO A 332 -13.94 -12.08 9.91
CA PRO A 332 -13.98 -10.96 10.84
C PRO A 332 -13.45 -11.32 12.24
N SER A 333 -13.04 -12.57 12.47
CA SER A 333 -12.75 -13.08 13.80
C SER A 333 -11.34 -12.67 14.28
N ASN A 334 -11.21 -11.51 14.92
CA ASN A 334 -10.10 -11.22 15.83
C ASN A 334 -10.43 -11.81 17.21
N GLN A 335 -10.41 -13.14 17.34
CA GLN A 335 -10.94 -13.86 18.52
C GLN A 335 -10.19 -13.54 19.82
N TYR A 336 -8.93 -13.10 19.74
CA TYR A 336 -8.06 -12.88 20.90
C TYR A 336 -7.51 -11.45 21.04
N GLY A 337 -8.01 -10.49 20.25
CA GLY A 337 -7.43 -9.13 20.27
C GLY A 337 -5.94 -9.14 19.92
N GLU A 338 -5.59 -9.96 18.93
CA GLU A 338 -4.22 -10.12 18.48
C GLU A 338 -3.67 -8.78 17.98
N LEU A 339 -2.39 -8.53 18.25
CA LEU A 339 -1.66 -7.34 17.84
C LEU A 339 -0.25 -7.72 17.41
N LEU A 340 0.40 -6.84 16.67
CA LEU A 340 1.83 -6.97 16.42
C LEU A 340 2.60 -6.59 17.68
N TYR A 341 3.61 -7.37 18.05
CA TYR A 341 4.32 -7.19 19.31
C TYR A 341 5.41 -6.11 19.19
N GLU A 342 5.21 -4.95 19.83
CA GLU A 342 6.21 -3.88 19.98
C GLU A 342 7.02 -3.60 18.68
N SER A 343 8.35 -3.58 18.75
CA SER A 343 9.22 -3.30 17.60
C SER A 343 9.66 -4.54 16.81
N THR A 344 9.09 -5.72 17.08
CA THR A 344 9.46 -6.96 16.37
C THR A 344 8.95 -7.09 14.93
N PRO A 345 7.94 -6.34 14.44
CA PRO A 345 7.49 -6.49 13.06
C PRO A 345 8.57 -6.09 12.05
N VAL A 346 8.81 -6.96 11.07
CA VAL A 346 9.74 -6.75 9.97
C VAL A 346 8.99 -6.88 8.66
N LEU A 347 9.18 -5.93 7.75
CA LEU A 347 8.65 -5.95 6.40
C LEU A 347 9.81 -6.02 5.39
N GLU A 348 9.90 -7.13 4.67
CA GLU A 348 10.94 -7.35 3.66
C GLU A 348 10.38 -7.11 2.26
N LEU A 349 11.08 -6.28 1.47
CA LEU A 349 10.78 -5.95 0.08
C LEU A 349 11.98 -6.32 -0.80
N PRO A 350 12.19 -7.62 -1.12
CA PRO A 350 13.43 -8.09 -1.71
C PRO A 350 13.71 -7.58 -3.12
N THR A 351 12.68 -7.28 -3.90
CA THR A 351 12.81 -6.90 -5.32
C THR A 351 13.15 -5.42 -5.52
N ILE A 352 13.13 -4.61 -4.46
CA ILE A 352 13.34 -3.16 -4.56
C ILE A 352 14.82 -2.83 -4.49
N MET A 353 15.32 -2.02 -5.45
CA MET A 353 16.62 -1.39 -5.34
C MET A 353 16.45 0.00 -4.69
N TRP A 354 16.85 0.09 -3.43
CA TRP A 354 16.65 1.28 -2.61
C TRP A 354 17.83 2.25 -2.75
N HIS A 355 17.55 3.51 -3.10
CA HIS A 355 18.59 4.49 -3.41
C HIS A 355 19.35 4.99 -2.19
N LYS A 356 18.75 4.93 -0.98
CA LYS A 356 19.43 5.33 0.27
C LYS A 356 20.31 4.22 0.83
N ARG A 357 20.21 3.00 0.28
CA ARG A 357 20.98 1.84 0.71
C ARG A 357 22.43 1.94 0.25
N THR A 358 23.38 1.77 1.17
CA THR A 358 24.81 1.99 0.92
C THR A 358 25.62 0.73 0.58
N ASP A 359 25.09 -0.46 0.84
CA ASP A 359 25.81 -1.74 0.73
C ASP A 359 25.80 -2.38 -0.69
N GLY A 360 25.13 -1.74 -1.66
CA GLY A 360 25.05 -2.20 -3.05
C GLY A 360 24.24 -3.48 -3.28
N ASN A 361 23.52 -3.97 -2.27
CA ASN A 361 22.69 -5.17 -2.37
C ASN A 361 21.24 -4.80 -2.73
N ILE A 362 20.57 -5.63 -3.53
CA ILE A 362 19.13 -5.50 -3.75
C ILE A 362 18.34 -5.88 -2.49
N GLY A 363 17.17 -5.28 -2.35
CA GLY A 363 16.22 -5.52 -1.27
C GLY A 363 16.11 -4.32 -0.35
N LEU A 364 15.00 -4.25 0.35
CA LEU A 364 14.76 -3.27 1.40
C LEU A 364 14.15 -4.01 2.58
N THR A 365 14.76 -3.90 3.75
CA THR A 365 14.20 -4.42 5.00
C THR A 365 13.75 -3.24 5.84
N LEU A 366 12.49 -3.25 6.24
CA LEU A 366 11.87 -2.20 7.03
C LEU A 366 11.54 -2.73 8.41
N THR A 367 11.94 -2.00 9.44
CA THR A 367 11.75 -2.36 10.83
C THR A 367 11.07 -1.23 11.60
N SER A 368 10.35 -1.59 12.67
CA SER A 368 9.80 -0.60 13.59
C SER A 368 10.92 0.04 14.41
N ASP A 369 10.98 1.37 14.43
CA ASP A 369 11.87 2.10 15.33
C ASP A 369 11.31 2.04 16.76
N ALA A 370 12.00 1.29 17.62
CA ALA A 370 11.62 1.08 19.01
C ALA A 370 11.60 2.37 19.86
N SER A 371 12.34 3.40 19.43
CA SER A 371 12.42 4.69 20.13
C SER A 371 11.28 5.63 19.74
N SER A 372 10.74 5.49 18.53
CA SER A 372 9.58 6.25 18.06
C SER A 372 8.30 5.66 18.64
N ARG A 373 7.54 6.43 19.42
CA ARG A 373 6.23 6.01 19.91
C ARG A 373 5.31 7.22 19.99
N ASP A 374 4.37 7.27 19.07
CA ASP A 374 3.40 8.36 18.97
C ASP A 374 1.97 7.83 18.96
N ILE A 375 1.01 8.72 19.19
CA ILE A 375 -0.41 8.39 19.25
C ILE A 375 -1.12 9.11 18.12
N LEU A 376 -1.93 8.38 17.36
CA LEU A 376 -2.86 8.96 16.40
C LEU A 376 -4.08 9.52 17.16
N PRO A 377 -4.26 10.85 17.25
CA PRO A 377 -5.11 11.47 18.27
C PRO A 377 -6.60 11.10 18.19
N ASN A 378 -7.12 10.84 16.98
CA ASN A 378 -8.55 10.55 16.79
C ASN A 378 -8.91 9.05 16.85
N LEU A 379 -7.94 8.16 16.64
CA LEU A 379 -8.12 6.71 16.86
C LEU A 379 -7.57 6.24 18.20
N ASN A 380 -6.85 7.11 18.93
CA ASN A 380 -6.13 6.79 20.15
C ASN A 380 -5.30 5.49 20.02
N THR A 381 -4.69 5.31 18.86
CA THR A 381 -3.90 4.13 18.51
C THR A 381 -2.42 4.50 18.49
N VAL A 382 -1.59 3.65 19.09
CA VAL A 382 -0.14 3.85 19.10
C VAL A 382 0.45 3.43 17.77
N TYR A 383 1.37 4.23 17.24
CA TYR A 383 2.18 3.86 16.09
C TYR A 383 3.66 4.07 16.37
N HIS A 384 4.47 3.32 15.63
CA HIS A 384 5.91 3.47 15.55
C HIS A 384 6.29 3.89 14.13
N ASN A 385 7.39 4.61 13.98
CA ASN A 385 7.96 4.92 12.68
C ASN A 385 8.52 3.64 12.07
N LEU A 386 8.28 3.47 10.77
CA LEU A 386 8.86 2.41 9.97
C LEU A 386 10.12 2.96 9.31
N VAL A 387 11.26 2.35 9.62
CA VAL A 387 12.58 2.79 9.17
C VAL A 387 13.25 1.75 8.29
N ASP A 388 14.09 2.21 7.36
CA ASP A 388 15.00 1.34 6.61
C ASP A 388 16.21 0.91 7.47
N GLN A 389 17.10 0.13 6.85
CA GLN A 389 18.32 -0.40 7.48
C GLN A 389 19.31 0.68 7.91
N ASP A 390 19.24 1.87 7.31
CA ASP A 390 20.11 3.02 7.57
C ASP A 390 19.44 4.05 8.50
N GLY A 391 18.22 3.77 9.00
CA GLY A 391 17.47 4.61 9.93
C GLY A 391 16.61 5.71 9.28
N ASN A 392 16.44 5.69 7.95
CA ASN A 392 15.56 6.63 7.26
C ASN A 392 14.09 6.22 7.45
N VAL A 393 13.25 7.17 7.86
CA VAL A 393 11.81 6.95 8.01
C VAL A 393 11.15 6.87 6.64
N VAL A 394 10.40 5.79 6.38
CA VAL A 394 9.66 5.54 5.13
C VAL A 394 8.15 5.42 5.34
N GLY A 395 7.71 5.35 6.59
CA GLY A 395 6.31 5.12 6.93
C GLY A 395 6.06 4.92 8.42
N LYS A 396 4.98 4.21 8.73
CA LYS A 396 4.49 3.95 10.09
C LYS A 396 3.98 2.52 10.23
N VAL A 397 4.06 1.96 11.42
CA VAL A 397 3.46 0.66 11.77
C VAL A 397 2.46 0.84 12.91
N PHE A 398 1.26 0.31 12.72
CA PHE A 398 0.18 0.35 13.72
C PHE A 398 -0.03 -1.06 14.26
N ASN A 399 0.51 -1.30 15.45
CA ASN A 399 0.54 -2.64 16.02
C ASN A 399 -0.84 -3.16 16.38
N ASP A 400 -1.67 -2.31 16.98
CA ASP A 400 -3.04 -2.64 17.39
C ASP A 400 -3.95 -2.94 16.19
N LEU A 401 -3.66 -2.30 15.04
CA LEU A 401 -4.42 -2.47 13.80
C LEU A 401 -3.83 -3.55 12.88
N LYS A 402 -2.63 -4.07 13.18
CA LYS A 402 -1.86 -5.00 12.36
C LYS A 402 -1.65 -4.53 10.92
N ILE A 403 -1.27 -3.27 10.75
CA ILE A 403 -1.02 -2.68 9.43
C ILE A 403 0.33 -1.97 9.36
N PHE A 404 0.91 -1.97 8.18
CA PHE A 404 2.02 -1.09 7.82
C PHE A 404 1.52 -0.03 6.86
N VAL A 405 1.97 1.19 7.05
CA VAL A 405 1.64 2.34 6.22
C VAL A 405 2.93 2.86 5.62
N ILE A 406 3.02 2.85 4.30
CA ILE A 406 4.14 3.43 3.55
C ILE A 406 3.74 4.82 3.07
N GLU A 407 4.57 5.79 3.41
CA GLU A 407 4.37 7.22 3.13
C GLU A 407 5.39 7.77 2.14
N ASP A 408 6.54 7.10 1.99
CA ASP A 408 7.54 7.45 0.98
C ASP A 408 6.99 7.29 -0.45
N GLN A 409 6.88 8.41 -1.16
CA GLN A 409 6.24 8.46 -2.48
C GLN A 409 7.02 7.70 -3.54
N GLU A 410 8.35 7.77 -3.53
CA GLU A 410 9.21 7.08 -4.49
C GLU A 410 9.16 5.57 -4.29
N LEU A 411 9.14 5.12 -3.03
CA LEU A 411 8.98 3.71 -2.70
C LEU A 411 7.61 3.17 -3.15
N LEU A 412 6.51 3.93 -2.93
CA LEU A 412 5.18 3.56 -3.43
C LEU A 412 5.16 3.43 -4.97
N PHE A 413 5.85 4.33 -5.67
CA PHE A 413 5.98 4.26 -7.13
C PHE A 413 6.87 3.10 -7.61
N ALA A 414 7.85 2.65 -6.83
CA ALA A 414 8.61 1.45 -7.16
C ALA A 414 7.80 0.16 -6.88
N MET A 415 6.88 0.17 -5.91
CA MET A 415 6.05 -0.97 -5.53
C MET A 415 4.78 -1.14 -6.36
N THR A 416 4.30 -0.11 -7.06
CA THR A 416 3.08 -0.23 -7.86
C THR A 416 3.27 -1.19 -9.03
N TYR A 417 2.29 -2.06 -9.28
CA TYR A 417 2.34 -3.02 -10.39
C TYR A 417 2.41 -2.33 -11.76
N LYS A 418 1.97 -1.08 -11.88
CA LYS A 418 2.07 -0.25 -13.11
C LYS A 418 3.45 0.40 -13.29
N SER A 419 4.38 0.20 -12.37
CA SER A 419 5.71 0.77 -12.47
C SER A 419 6.53 0.10 -13.56
N ASN A 420 7.30 0.90 -14.30
CA ASN A 420 8.30 0.41 -15.24
C ASN A 420 9.69 0.27 -14.59
N ARG A 421 9.76 0.38 -13.26
CA ARG A 421 10.97 0.22 -12.46
C ARG A 421 10.67 -0.47 -11.14
N ASN A 422 11.66 -1.20 -10.63
CA ASN A 422 11.70 -1.71 -9.26
C ASN A 422 12.77 -1.01 -8.42
N TRP A 423 13.27 0.15 -8.87
CA TRP A 423 14.23 0.97 -8.15
C TRP A 423 13.66 2.34 -7.84
N THR A 424 14.14 2.94 -6.76
CA THR A 424 13.77 4.29 -6.35
C THR A 424 14.82 5.28 -6.84
N LEU A 425 14.42 6.52 -7.10
CA LEU A 425 15.34 7.57 -7.53
C LEU A 425 15.70 8.48 -6.35
N PRO A 426 16.92 9.04 -6.31
CA PRO A 426 17.25 10.10 -5.38
C PRO A 426 16.44 11.36 -5.69
N GLU A 427 16.30 12.23 -4.69
CA GLU A 427 15.63 13.51 -4.85
C GLU A 427 16.28 14.34 -5.97
N PRO A 428 15.49 14.90 -6.90
CA PRO A 428 16.04 15.71 -7.98
C PRO A 428 16.63 17.00 -7.42
N ILE A 429 17.90 17.27 -7.73
CA ILE A 429 18.54 18.54 -7.41
C ILE A 429 18.24 19.53 -8.53
N ALA A 430 17.30 20.45 -8.29
CA ALA A 430 17.02 21.55 -9.20
C ALA A 430 17.80 22.80 -8.75
N GLY A 431 18.65 23.33 -9.63
CA GLY A 431 19.35 24.60 -9.44
C GLY A 431 18.78 25.67 -10.37
N PHE A 432 18.57 26.87 -9.85
CA PHE A 432 18.26 28.03 -10.70
C PHE A 432 19.53 28.47 -11.42
N ASN A 433 19.54 28.34 -12.75
CA ASN A 433 20.64 28.87 -13.56
C ASN A 433 20.28 30.28 -14.05
N PHE A 434 20.79 31.30 -13.37
CA PHE A 434 20.59 32.71 -13.71
C PHE A 434 21.22 33.12 -15.08
N THR A 435 22.07 32.27 -15.67
CA THR A 435 22.82 32.58 -16.89
C THR A 435 22.00 32.45 -18.18
N LEU A 436 20.75 31.97 -18.11
CA LEU A 436 19.85 31.85 -19.28
C LEU A 436 18.92 33.05 -19.49
N CYS A 437 18.91 34.03 -18.56
CA CYS A 437 18.27 35.31 -18.80
C CYS A 437 19.32 36.26 -19.39
N PRO A 438 19.24 36.66 -20.67
CA PRO A 438 20.18 37.65 -21.18
C PRO A 438 19.97 38.95 -20.42
N THR A 439 21.05 39.54 -19.92
CA THR A 439 21.00 40.81 -19.19
C THR A 439 20.66 41.94 -20.16
N CYS A 440 19.72 42.80 -19.80
CA CYS A 440 19.46 44.02 -20.56
C CYS A 440 20.69 44.94 -20.48
N SER A 441 21.38 45.14 -21.61
CA SER A 441 22.56 45.99 -21.74
C SER A 441 22.38 47.10 -22.78
N ILE A 442 21.12 47.42 -23.13
CA ILE A 442 20.84 48.46 -24.11
C ILE A 442 21.19 49.83 -23.55
N GLU A 443 22.05 50.54 -24.27
CA GLU A 443 22.46 51.91 -23.95
C GLU A 443 22.26 52.80 -25.18
N ILE A 444 21.91 54.06 -24.94
CA ILE A 444 21.81 55.10 -25.96
C ILE A 444 22.82 56.17 -25.63
N ASP A 445 23.65 56.51 -26.62
CA ASP A 445 24.50 57.68 -26.55
C ASP A 445 23.65 58.94 -26.83
N ASP A 446 23.39 59.73 -25.80
CA ASP A 446 22.58 60.96 -25.90
C ASP A 446 23.15 61.95 -26.92
N ASP A 447 24.47 61.96 -27.14
CA ASP A 447 25.14 62.82 -28.13
C ASP A 447 24.85 62.38 -29.57
N GLN A 448 24.35 61.16 -29.78
CA GLN A 448 23.97 60.62 -31.09
C GLN A 448 22.47 60.76 -31.38
N VAL A 449 21.68 61.36 -30.48
CA VAL A 449 20.28 61.68 -30.77
C VAL A 449 20.18 63.06 -31.40
N ILE A 450 19.88 63.08 -32.69
CA ILE A 450 19.91 64.29 -33.50
C ILE A 450 18.51 64.86 -33.63
N VAL A 451 18.34 66.11 -33.20
CA VAL A 451 17.13 66.91 -33.44
C VAL A 451 17.41 67.90 -34.58
N SER A 452 16.64 67.80 -35.67
CA SER A 452 16.74 68.70 -36.81
C SER A 452 15.35 69.14 -37.27
N GLY A 453 14.94 70.36 -36.89
CA GLY A 453 13.61 70.89 -37.16
C GLY A 453 12.51 69.99 -36.60
N ASN A 454 11.60 69.53 -37.47
CA ASN A 454 10.48 68.67 -37.09
C ASN A 454 10.83 67.16 -37.10
N THR A 455 12.12 66.82 -37.04
CA THR A 455 12.61 65.44 -37.10
C THR A 455 13.53 65.11 -35.93
N ILE A 456 13.31 63.95 -35.30
CA ILE A 456 14.24 63.34 -34.33
C ILE A 456 14.79 62.05 -34.92
N ILE A 457 16.11 61.86 -34.85
CA ILE A 457 16.79 60.63 -35.27
C ILE A 457 17.55 60.07 -34.08
N VAL A 458 17.23 58.84 -33.68
CA VAL A 458 17.91 58.13 -32.60
C VAL A 458 19.03 57.28 -33.21
N ASN A 459 20.28 57.71 -33.09
CA ASN A 459 21.44 56.91 -33.46
C ASN A 459 22.22 56.48 -32.20
N GLY A 460 23.22 55.61 -32.36
CA GLY A 460 24.12 55.23 -31.27
C GLY A 460 23.54 54.25 -30.25
N VAL A 461 22.50 53.49 -30.61
CA VAL A 461 22.02 52.39 -29.76
C VAL A 461 23.03 51.25 -29.79
N THR A 462 23.51 50.83 -28.62
CA THR A 462 24.47 49.72 -28.49
C THR A 462 23.99 48.70 -27.47
N GLY A 463 24.57 47.49 -27.49
CA GLY A 463 24.24 46.43 -26.53
C GLY A 463 22.91 45.71 -26.78
N ASN A 464 22.31 45.87 -27.97
CA ASN A 464 21.10 45.17 -28.36
C ASN A 464 21.37 43.71 -28.77
N ILE A 465 20.45 42.82 -28.43
CA ILE A 465 20.49 41.39 -28.72
C ILE A 465 19.46 41.03 -29.78
N GLY A 466 18.31 41.73 -29.83
CA GLY A 466 17.25 41.54 -30.83
C GLY A 466 16.99 42.77 -31.70
N SER A 467 15.81 42.79 -32.32
CA SER A 467 15.31 43.94 -33.09
C SER A 467 14.85 45.05 -32.16
N LEU A 468 15.03 46.29 -32.60
CA LEU A 468 14.72 47.49 -31.82
C LEU A 468 13.38 48.08 -32.24
N PHE A 469 12.58 48.47 -31.25
CA PHE A 469 11.43 49.34 -31.43
C PHE A 469 11.67 50.67 -30.73
N TYR A 470 11.21 51.74 -31.37
CA TYR A 470 11.31 53.09 -30.86
C TYR A 470 9.90 53.59 -30.53
N LYS A 471 9.70 53.99 -29.29
CA LYS A 471 8.47 54.60 -28.82
C LYS A 471 8.72 56.07 -28.52
N LEU A 472 7.89 56.95 -29.04
CA LEU A 472 7.94 58.38 -28.78
C LEU A 472 6.63 58.84 -28.15
N THR A 473 6.72 59.52 -27.01
CA THR A 473 5.57 60.04 -26.27
C THR A 473 5.73 61.53 -25.92
N SER A 474 4.70 62.33 -26.23
CA SER A 474 4.50 63.68 -25.66
C SER A 474 3.01 63.97 -25.49
N GLY A 475 2.56 64.25 -24.28
CA GLY A 475 1.14 64.48 -23.99
C GLY A 475 0.26 63.32 -24.46
N SER A 476 -0.63 63.57 -25.43
CA SER A 476 -1.49 62.56 -26.05
C SER A 476 -0.86 61.83 -27.26
N VAL A 477 0.33 62.24 -27.71
CA VAL A 477 1.05 61.59 -28.80
C VAL A 477 1.75 60.35 -28.27
N ASN A 478 1.51 59.20 -28.91
CA ASN A 478 2.16 57.92 -28.62
C ASN A 478 2.38 57.16 -29.92
N ILE A 479 3.62 57.16 -30.41
CA ILE A 479 4.02 56.53 -31.67
C ILE A 479 4.99 55.39 -31.34
N ILE A 480 4.76 54.20 -31.91
CA ILE A 480 5.67 53.05 -31.81
C ILE A 480 6.00 52.59 -33.22
N GLN A 481 7.28 52.47 -33.54
CA GLN A 481 7.75 52.08 -34.88
C GLN A 481 9.11 51.38 -34.83
N GLU A 482 9.43 50.65 -35.89
CA GLU A 482 10.76 50.01 -36.08
C GLU A 482 11.81 51.00 -36.60
N SER A 483 11.37 52.11 -37.20
CA SER A 483 12.26 53.17 -37.69
C SER A 483 12.80 54.01 -36.54
N ASN A 484 14.10 54.32 -36.58
CA ASN A 484 14.76 55.20 -35.63
C ASN A 484 14.57 56.70 -35.95
N VAL A 485 13.76 57.03 -36.97
CA VAL A 485 13.50 58.40 -37.43
C VAL A 485 12.04 58.78 -37.23
N PHE A 486 11.78 59.83 -36.46
CA PHE A 486 10.45 60.42 -36.24
C PHE A 486 10.35 61.76 -36.98
N THR A 487 9.43 61.90 -37.93
CA THR A 487 9.23 63.12 -38.73
C THR A 487 7.88 63.77 -38.48
N GLY A 488 7.77 65.08 -38.75
CA GLY A 488 6.49 65.80 -38.71
C GLY A 488 6.06 66.19 -37.30
N LEU A 489 7.03 66.27 -36.36
CA LEU A 489 6.78 66.61 -34.97
C LEU A 489 6.57 68.12 -34.80
N SER A 490 5.61 68.50 -33.95
CA SER A 490 5.46 69.89 -33.49
C SER A 490 6.46 70.21 -32.37
N ALA A 491 6.72 71.49 -32.12
CA ALA A 491 7.60 71.93 -31.04
C ALA A 491 7.06 71.51 -29.67
N ASP A 492 7.68 70.52 -29.04
CA ASP A 492 7.32 70.00 -27.71
C ASP A 492 8.48 69.18 -27.10
N THR A 493 8.34 68.77 -25.83
CA THR A 493 9.28 67.86 -25.17
C THR A 493 8.83 66.42 -25.36
N TYR A 494 9.69 65.57 -25.95
CA TYR A 494 9.35 64.19 -26.26
C TYR A 494 10.18 63.23 -25.40
N GLN A 495 9.53 62.20 -24.87
CA GLN A 495 10.22 61.08 -24.23
C GLN A 495 10.35 59.96 -25.26
N ILE A 496 11.56 59.44 -25.41
CA ILE A 496 11.84 58.32 -26.31
C ILE A 496 12.19 57.10 -25.47
N THR A 497 11.51 56.00 -25.70
CA THR A 497 11.83 54.70 -25.13
C THR A 497 12.31 53.78 -26.25
N VAL A 498 13.51 53.23 -26.13
CA VAL A 498 13.99 52.19 -27.04
C VAL A 498 13.82 50.85 -26.37
N ILE A 499 13.20 49.91 -27.09
CA ILE A 499 12.80 48.60 -26.59
C ILE A 499 13.56 47.54 -27.41
N ASP A 500 14.28 46.64 -26.74
CA ASP A 500 14.91 45.49 -27.36
C ASP A 500 14.02 44.25 -27.26
N THR A 501 13.69 43.64 -28.39
CA THR A 501 12.90 42.40 -28.45
C THR A 501 13.67 41.13 -28.10
N GLY A 502 15.00 41.20 -28.00
CA GLY A 502 15.86 40.06 -27.68
C GLY A 502 15.82 39.63 -26.20
N THR A 503 15.25 40.46 -25.34
CA THR A 503 15.18 40.26 -23.88
C THR A 503 13.85 40.79 -23.33
N PRO A 504 13.09 40.01 -22.53
CA PRO A 504 11.89 40.51 -21.88
C PRO A 504 12.19 41.75 -21.03
N GLU A 505 11.34 42.78 -21.16
CA GLU A 505 11.38 44.02 -20.35
C GLU A 505 12.66 44.87 -20.49
N CYS A 506 13.46 44.68 -21.55
CA CYS A 506 14.65 45.48 -21.80
C CYS A 506 14.32 46.77 -22.57
N GLN A 507 14.36 47.89 -21.85
CA GLN A 507 14.14 49.22 -22.40
C GLN A 507 15.04 50.27 -21.74
N THR A 508 15.33 51.34 -22.47
CA THR A 508 16.04 52.52 -21.95
C THR A 508 15.34 53.80 -22.40
N GLU A 509 15.39 54.85 -21.57
CA GLU A 509 14.58 56.06 -21.69
C GLU A 509 15.41 57.36 -21.61
N PRO A 510 15.95 57.85 -22.73
CA PRO A 510 16.46 59.21 -22.82
C PRO A 510 15.29 60.21 -22.95
N VAL A 511 15.35 61.30 -22.19
CA VAL A 511 14.39 62.41 -22.25
C VAL A 511 14.97 63.51 -23.14
N ILE A 512 14.30 63.87 -24.24
CA ILE A 512 14.87 64.75 -25.26
C ILE A 512 13.91 65.90 -25.58
N LYS A 513 14.43 67.11 -25.55
CA LYS A 513 13.65 68.32 -25.81
C LYS A 513 13.85 68.79 -27.25
N VAL A 514 12.78 68.85 -28.04
CA VAL A 514 12.80 69.49 -29.37
C VAL A 514 12.51 70.97 -29.19
N ILE A 515 13.43 71.83 -29.63
CA ILE A 515 13.26 73.28 -29.65
C ILE A 515 13.14 73.68 -31.13
N SER A 516 12.05 74.37 -31.49
CA SER A 516 11.81 74.87 -32.85
C SER A 516 12.85 75.89 -33.30
#